data_AF-A0A956WZA1-F1
#
_entry.id   AF-A0A956WZA1-F1
#
_cell.length_a   1.000
_cell.length_b   1.000
_cell.length_c   1.000
_cell.angle_alpha   90.00
_cell.angle_beta   90.00
_cell.angle_gamma   90.00
#
_symmetry.space_group_name_H-M   'P 1'
#
loop_
_entity.id
_entity.type
_entity.pdbx_description
1 polymer ?
#
loop_
_entity_poly.entity_id
_entity_poly.type
_entity_poly.pdbx_seq_one_letter_code
_entity_poly.pdbx_strand_id
1 'polypeptide(L)'
;MTKQKLDIGIVGLGVMGRNLVLNIADHGFGAAGYDKDKSKVDLLREEAEDRPVGAADNVADFIDLLKTPRAVMMLVPAGPPVDSVIHDLLPHLQAGDLVIDGGNSHFPDTDLRAKTLAEKGILYLGVGISGGEEGARRGPSIMPGGTTEGYARVRDILEAAAAKVDGEPCVTYLGPGSAGHYVKMVHNGIEYGLMQLIAETYDLMKRGLGLTDEELHSVYSRWSKSELAGYLIEITAAIFERSDERTGNRLIDMIEDEAKQKGTGMWTSQDAMNLGVPTPTIDAAVLMRNLSAREDERHSASHALA
;
A
#
# COMPACT_ATOMS: atom_id res chain seq x y z
N MET A 1 -31.53 2.87 -23.64
CA MET A 1 -30.11 2.58 -23.91
C MET A 1 -29.54 1.94 -22.67
N THR A 2 -29.18 0.65 -22.74
CA THR A 2 -28.53 -0.05 -21.63
C THR A 2 -27.16 0.58 -21.39
N LYS A 3 -26.94 1.15 -20.19
CA LYS A 3 -25.61 1.65 -19.79
C LYS A 3 -24.59 0.51 -19.93
N GLN A 4 -23.45 0.79 -20.57
CA GLN A 4 -22.36 -0.17 -20.68
C GLN A 4 -21.87 -0.52 -19.27
N LYS A 5 -21.87 -1.82 -18.94
CA LYS A 5 -21.41 -2.31 -17.63
C LYS A 5 -19.88 -2.30 -17.58
N LEU A 6 -19.33 -2.01 -16.39
CA LEU A 6 -17.90 -1.84 -16.12
C LEU A 6 -17.27 -3.14 -15.60
N ASP A 7 -15.96 -3.28 -15.79
CA ASP A 7 -15.20 -4.51 -15.54
C ASP A 7 -14.92 -4.77 -14.06
N ILE A 8 -14.61 -3.71 -13.30
CA ILE A 8 -14.26 -3.79 -11.88
C ILE A 8 -14.79 -2.57 -11.12
N GLY A 9 -15.18 -2.78 -9.86
CA GLY A 9 -15.54 -1.70 -8.94
C GLY A 9 -14.50 -1.51 -7.84
N ILE A 10 -14.29 -0.28 -7.39
CA ILE A 10 -13.43 0.07 -6.26
C ILE A 10 -14.24 0.81 -5.19
N VAL A 11 -14.29 0.24 -3.99
CA VAL A 11 -14.84 0.86 -2.78
C VAL A 11 -13.72 1.49 -1.96
N GLY A 12 -13.88 2.77 -1.61
CA GLY A 12 -12.85 3.58 -0.96
C GLY A 12 -12.09 4.43 -1.98
N LEU A 13 -12.46 5.70 -2.08
CA LEU A 13 -11.93 6.67 -3.03
C LEU A 13 -10.99 7.68 -2.36
N GLY A 14 -10.26 7.22 -1.32
CA GLY A 14 -9.05 7.93 -0.91
C GLY A 14 -8.03 7.98 -2.06
N VAL A 15 -6.90 8.66 -1.85
CA VAL A 15 -5.92 8.92 -2.94
C VAL A 15 -5.51 7.62 -3.66
N MET A 16 -5.23 6.55 -2.91
CA MET A 16 -4.90 5.23 -3.47
C MET A 16 -6.01 4.66 -4.37
N GLY A 17 -7.25 4.60 -3.87
CA GLY A 17 -8.36 3.98 -4.61
C GLY A 17 -8.77 4.78 -5.83
N ARG A 18 -8.83 6.11 -5.72
CA ARG A 18 -9.11 7.00 -6.85
C ARG A 18 -8.06 6.86 -7.95
N ASN A 19 -6.77 6.88 -7.58
CA ASN A 19 -5.68 6.73 -8.54
C ASN A 19 -5.70 5.35 -9.20
N LEU A 20 -6.06 4.29 -8.49
CA LEU A 20 -6.17 2.96 -9.07
C LEU A 20 -7.34 2.84 -10.06
N VAL A 21 -8.50 3.47 -9.76
CA VAL A 21 -9.62 3.55 -10.72
C VAL A 21 -9.15 4.19 -12.03
N LEU A 22 -8.47 5.34 -11.94
CA LEU A 22 -7.97 6.06 -13.11
C LEU A 22 -6.89 5.29 -13.87
N ASN A 23 -6.00 4.60 -13.15
CA ASN A 23 -4.98 3.75 -13.75
C ASN A 23 -5.60 2.60 -14.56
N ILE A 24 -6.59 1.90 -13.99
CA ILE A 24 -7.30 0.83 -14.68
C ILE A 24 -7.99 1.36 -15.94
N ALA A 25 -8.61 2.54 -15.85
CA ALA A 25 -9.31 3.16 -16.96
C ALA A 25 -8.39 3.62 -18.10
N ASP A 26 -7.20 4.14 -17.77
CA ASP A 26 -6.16 4.48 -18.76
C ASP A 26 -5.68 3.26 -19.56
N HIS A 27 -5.81 2.06 -18.99
CA HIS A 27 -5.48 0.80 -19.65
C HIS A 27 -6.67 0.16 -20.39
N GLY A 28 -7.75 0.91 -20.59
CA GLY A 28 -8.88 0.52 -21.43
C GLY A 28 -9.94 -0.36 -20.75
N PHE A 29 -9.84 -0.57 -19.43
CA PHE A 29 -10.83 -1.32 -18.66
C PHE A 29 -11.85 -0.38 -18.01
N GLY A 30 -13.12 -0.75 -18.01
CA GLY A 30 -14.15 0.02 -17.33
C GLY A 30 -14.03 -0.12 -15.82
N ALA A 31 -13.97 0.99 -15.08
CA ALA A 31 -13.82 0.98 -13.62
C ALA A 31 -14.90 1.83 -12.93
N ALA A 32 -15.56 1.27 -11.91
CA ALA A 32 -16.53 1.98 -11.09
C ALA A 32 -15.90 2.40 -9.75
N GLY A 33 -16.26 3.56 -9.22
CA GLY A 33 -15.88 4.01 -7.88
C GLY A 33 -17.05 4.25 -6.94
N TYR A 34 -16.86 3.95 -5.67
CA TYR A 34 -17.80 4.27 -4.59
C TYR A 34 -17.07 4.64 -3.28
N ASP A 35 -17.54 5.67 -2.59
CA ASP A 35 -17.12 6.03 -1.23
C ASP A 35 -18.32 6.54 -0.42
N LYS A 36 -18.27 6.41 0.90
CA LYS A 36 -19.28 6.98 1.81
C LYS A 36 -19.22 8.51 1.82
N ASP A 37 -18.05 9.07 1.53
CA ASP A 37 -17.83 10.51 1.38
C ASP A 37 -18.14 10.96 -0.06
N LYS A 38 -19.26 11.68 -0.21
CA LYS A 38 -19.73 12.20 -1.49
C LYS A 38 -18.70 13.09 -2.20
N SER A 39 -17.90 13.84 -1.45
CA SER A 39 -16.89 14.74 -2.05
C SER A 39 -15.84 13.95 -2.85
N LYS A 40 -15.51 12.73 -2.44
CA LYS A 40 -14.57 11.86 -3.17
C LYS A 40 -15.20 11.22 -4.40
N VAL A 41 -16.50 10.92 -4.32
CA VAL A 41 -17.28 10.44 -5.48
C VAL A 41 -17.35 11.54 -6.54
N ASP A 42 -17.63 12.78 -6.13
CA ASP A 42 -17.71 13.92 -7.03
C ASP A 42 -16.33 14.23 -7.65
N LEU A 43 -15.26 14.18 -6.86
CA LEU A 43 -13.89 14.33 -7.36
C LEU A 43 -13.51 13.27 -8.40
N LEU A 44 -13.91 12.00 -8.20
CA LEU A 44 -13.69 10.96 -9.22
C LEU A 44 -14.46 11.26 -10.51
N ARG A 45 -15.68 11.81 -10.42
CA ARG A 45 -16.46 12.20 -11.61
C ARG A 45 -15.79 13.33 -12.38
N GLU A 46 -15.19 14.29 -11.68
CA GLU A 46 -14.44 15.38 -12.29
C GLU A 46 -13.17 14.87 -12.99
N GLU A 47 -12.40 13.99 -12.35
CA GLU A 47 -11.14 13.43 -12.90
C GLU A 47 -11.36 12.33 -13.95
N ALA A 48 -12.56 11.75 -14.03
CA ALA A 48 -12.90 10.72 -15.01
C ALA A 48 -12.71 11.20 -16.45
N GLU A 49 -13.07 12.45 -16.75
CA GLU A 49 -13.03 13.01 -18.11
C GLU A 49 -13.72 12.05 -19.12
N ASP A 50 -13.05 11.70 -20.22
CA ASP A 50 -13.54 10.78 -21.24
C ASP A 50 -13.21 9.29 -20.97
N ARG A 51 -12.62 8.99 -19.80
CA ARG A 51 -12.25 7.61 -19.43
C ARG A 51 -13.51 6.77 -19.18
N PRO A 52 -13.43 5.42 -19.32
CA PRO A 52 -14.54 4.53 -19.01
C PRO A 52 -14.73 4.35 -17.49
N VAL A 53 -14.97 5.46 -16.77
CA VAL A 53 -15.12 5.52 -15.32
C VAL A 53 -16.57 5.80 -14.96
N GLY A 54 -17.11 5.01 -14.03
CA GLY A 54 -18.40 5.24 -13.39
C GLY A 54 -18.24 5.60 -11.91
N ALA A 55 -19.16 6.38 -11.36
CA ALA A 55 -19.17 6.68 -9.93
C ALA A 55 -20.62 6.72 -9.42
N ALA A 56 -20.86 6.07 -8.28
CA ALA A 56 -22.19 5.95 -7.69
C ALA A 56 -22.23 6.56 -6.29
N ASP A 57 -23.42 7.04 -5.88
CA ASP A 57 -23.63 7.67 -4.57
C ASP A 57 -24.07 6.66 -3.49
N ASN A 58 -24.41 5.42 -3.88
CA ASN A 58 -24.79 4.35 -2.95
C ASN A 58 -24.36 2.98 -3.49
N VAL A 59 -24.34 1.98 -2.61
CA VAL A 59 -23.86 0.63 -2.90
C VAL A 59 -24.71 -0.07 -3.97
N ALA A 60 -26.04 0.11 -3.95
CA ALA A 60 -26.92 -0.54 -4.92
C ALA A 60 -26.62 -0.04 -6.34
N ASP A 61 -26.55 1.28 -6.52
CA ASP A 61 -26.20 1.90 -7.81
C ASP A 61 -24.77 1.53 -8.25
N PHE A 62 -23.83 1.45 -7.31
CA PHE A 62 -22.46 1.03 -7.57
C PHE A 62 -22.40 -0.39 -8.13
N ILE A 63 -23.09 -1.33 -7.47
CA ILE A 63 -23.16 -2.73 -7.88
C ILE A 63 -23.86 -2.88 -9.24
N ASP A 64 -24.84 -2.00 -9.52
CA ASP A 64 -25.52 -1.93 -10.82
C ASP A 64 -24.67 -1.32 -11.94
N LEU A 65 -23.49 -0.77 -11.67
CA LEU A 65 -22.56 -0.39 -12.75
C LEU A 65 -21.77 -1.58 -13.28
N LEU A 66 -21.66 -2.68 -12.53
CA LEU A 66 -20.70 -3.75 -12.80
C LEU A 66 -21.25 -4.87 -13.69
N LYS A 67 -20.36 -5.46 -14.50
CA LYS A 67 -20.63 -6.70 -15.22
C LYS A 67 -20.85 -7.83 -14.22
N THR A 68 -21.70 -8.79 -14.59
CA THR A 68 -21.86 -10.04 -13.85
C THR A 68 -21.08 -11.15 -14.55
N PRO A 69 -20.40 -12.04 -13.82
CA PRO A 69 -20.21 -11.99 -12.36
C PRO A 69 -19.28 -10.82 -11.91
N ARG A 70 -19.58 -10.19 -10.77
CA ARG A 70 -19.05 -8.87 -10.35
C ARG A 70 -17.68 -8.95 -9.69
N ALA A 71 -16.76 -8.04 -9.98
CA ALA A 71 -15.50 -7.91 -9.26
C ALA A 71 -15.45 -6.58 -8.49
N VAL A 72 -15.30 -6.64 -7.18
CA VAL A 72 -15.27 -5.46 -6.30
C VAL A 72 -14.00 -5.47 -5.46
N MET A 73 -13.14 -4.48 -5.64
CA MET A 73 -11.96 -4.23 -4.82
C MET A 73 -12.26 -3.21 -3.73
N MET A 74 -11.75 -3.43 -2.53
CA MET A 74 -11.86 -2.54 -1.38
C MET A 74 -10.49 -1.95 -1.07
N LEU A 75 -10.40 -0.63 -1.01
CA LEU A 75 -9.22 0.12 -0.61
C LEU A 75 -9.58 1.03 0.57
N VAL A 76 -9.88 0.38 1.69
CA VAL A 76 -10.26 1.01 2.95
C VAL A 76 -9.26 0.65 4.05
N PRO A 77 -9.23 1.39 5.18
CA PRO A 77 -8.34 1.04 6.29
C PRO A 77 -8.58 -0.39 6.78
N ALA A 78 -7.49 -1.09 7.14
CA ALA A 78 -7.55 -2.46 7.62
C ALA A 78 -8.37 -2.62 8.91
N GLY A 79 -8.83 -3.84 9.17
CA GLY A 79 -9.65 -4.17 10.34
C GLY A 79 -11.15 -3.87 10.14
N PRO A 80 -11.86 -3.32 11.15
CA PRO A 80 -13.32 -3.16 11.12
C PRO A 80 -13.91 -2.46 9.89
N PRO A 81 -13.25 -1.46 9.24
CA PRO A 81 -13.79 -0.85 8.03
C PRO A 81 -13.93 -1.83 6.86
N VAL A 82 -13.02 -2.80 6.71
CA VAL A 82 -13.14 -3.84 5.67
C VAL A 82 -14.37 -4.70 5.92
N ASP A 83 -14.57 -5.14 7.17
CA ASP A 83 -15.70 -6.01 7.53
C ASP A 83 -17.04 -5.27 7.37
N SER A 84 -17.08 -3.97 7.68
CA SER A 84 -18.25 -3.12 7.41
C SER A 84 -18.56 -3.03 5.92
N VAL A 85 -17.55 -2.86 5.06
CA VAL A 85 -17.78 -2.81 3.61
C VAL A 85 -18.26 -4.15 3.09
N ILE A 86 -17.68 -5.27 3.54
CA ILE A 86 -18.15 -6.61 3.18
C ILE A 86 -19.62 -6.79 3.59
N HIS A 87 -20.00 -6.36 4.80
CA HIS A 87 -21.38 -6.41 5.27
C HIS A 87 -22.33 -5.60 4.38
N ASP A 88 -21.93 -4.38 4.01
CA ASP A 88 -22.73 -3.50 3.14
C ASP A 88 -22.87 -4.06 1.72
N LEU A 89 -21.84 -4.75 1.19
CA LEU A 89 -21.86 -5.34 -0.16
C LEU A 89 -22.70 -6.62 -0.24
N LEU A 90 -22.63 -7.48 0.78
CA LEU A 90 -23.19 -8.84 0.74
C LEU A 90 -24.67 -8.95 0.29
N PRO A 91 -25.60 -8.07 0.71
CA PRO A 91 -26.99 -8.11 0.24
C PRO A 91 -27.16 -7.91 -1.27
N HIS A 92 -26.15 -7.38 -1.95
CA HIS A 92 -26.17 -7.04 -3.37
C HIS A 92 -25.33 -7.98 -4.24
N LEU A 93 -24.60 -8.92 -3.62
CA LEU A 93 -23.76 -9.90 -4.31
C LEU A 93 -24.50 -11.22 -4.50
N GLN A 94 -24.07 -12.00 -5.51
CA GLN A 94 -24.55 -13.35 -5.78
C GLN A 94 -23.39 -14.34 -5.87
N ALA A 95 -23.69 -15.64 -5.77
CA ALA A 95 -22.68 -16.69 -5.91
C ALA A 95 -21.88 -16.53 -7.23
N GLY A 96 -20.55 -16.65 -7.14
CA GLY A 96 -19.61 -16.39 -8.24
C GLY A 96 -19.13 -14.93 -8.35
N ASP A 97 -19.72 -14.00 -7.59
CA ASP A 97 -19.15 -12.66 -7.43
C ASP A 97 -17.83 -12.71 -6.64
N LEU A 98 -16.97 -11.74 -6.89
CA LEU A 98 -15.60 -11.65 -6.38
C LEU A 98 -15.42 -10.38 -5.55
N VAL A 99 -14.99 -10.55 -4.30
CA VAL A 99 -14.56 -9.47 -3.43
C VAL A 99 -13.03 -9.52 -3.29
N ILE A 100 -12.39 -8.36 -3.39
CA ILE A 100 -10.93 -8.21 -3.34
C ILE A 100 -10.62 -7.21 -2.24
N ASP A 101 -9.79 -7.58 -1.28
CA ASP A 101 -9.24 -6.64 -0.30
C ASP A 101 -7.86 -6.19 -0.79
N GLY A 102 -7.75 -4.93 -1.18
CA GLY A 102 -6.51 -4.29 -1.63
C GLY A 102 -5.76 -3.55 -0.53
N GLY A 103 -6.26 -3.61 0.72
CA GLY A 103 -5.70 -2.89 1.86
C GLY A 103 -4.43 -3.53 2.41
N ASN A 104 -3.91 -2.94 3.49
CA ASN A 104 -2.84 -3.55 4.29
C ASN A 104 -3.44 -4.42 5.41
N SER A 105 -4.33 -5.36 5.06
CA SER A 105 -4.98 -6.25 6.03
C SER A 105 -4.00 -7.27 6.61
N HIS A 106 -4.22 -7.66 7.87
CA HIS A 106 -3.46 -8.72 8.50
C HIS A 106 -3.87 -10.07 7.88
N PHE A 107 -2.89 -10.94 7.58
CA PHE A 107 -3.14 -12.16 6.80
C PHE A 107 -4.17 -13.12 7.43
N PRO A 108 -4.27 -13.32 8.76
CA PRO A 108 -5.30 -14.20 9.34
C PRO A 108 -6.72 -13.66 9.13
N ASP A 109 -6.92 -12.34 9.08
CA ASP A 109 -8.22 -11.75 8.77
C ASP A 109 -8.66 -12.12 7.35
N THR A 110 -7.70 -12.21 6.42
CA THR A 110 -7.95 -12.62 5.04
C THR A 110 -8.42 -14.07 4.97
N ASP A 111 -7.79 -14.98 5.72
CA ASP A 111 -8.20 -16.38 5.76
C ASP A 111 -9.60 -16.54 6.37
N LEU A 112 -9.90 -15.79 7.44
CA LEU A 112 -11.22 -15.78 8.06
C LEU A 112 -12.31 -15.25 7.10
N ARG A 113 -12.04 -14.15 6.41
CA ARG A 113 -12.96 -13.56 5.42
C ARG A 113 -13.16 -14.49 4.24
N ALA A 114 -12.08 -15.07 3.70
CA ALA A 114 -12.15 -16.03 2.61
C ALA A 114 -13.05 -17.22 2.96
N LYS A 115 -12.88 -17.79 4.16
CA LYS A 115 -13.72 -18.89 4.64
C LYS A 115 -15.19 -18.50 4.74
N THR A 116 -15.47 -17.36 5.39
CA THR A 116 -16.85 -16.88 5.63
C THR A 116 -17.59 -16.54 4.33
N LEU A 117 -16.88 -15.98 3.35
CA LEU A 117 -17.44 -15.63 2.04
C LEU A 117 -17.65 -16.86 1.15
N ALA A 118 -16.78 -17.86 1.27
CA ALA A 118 -16.93 -19.12 0.54
C ALA A 118 -18.23 -19.86 0.92
N GLU A 119 -18.68 -19.79 2.17
CA GLU A 119 -19.97 -20.35 2.63
C GLU A 119 -21.18 -19.73 1.90
N LYS A 120 -21.01 -18.54 1.32
CA LYS A 120 -22.03 -17.81 0.53
C LYS A 120 -21.80 -17.92 -0.98
N GLY A 121 -20.81 -18.71 -1.41
CA GLY A 121 -20.41 -18.84 -2.81
C GLY A 121 -19.70 -17.59 -3.37
N ILE A 122 -19.18 -16.71 -2.50
CA ILE A 122 -18.46 -15.50 -2.90
C ILE A 122 -16.95 -15.80 -2.95
N LEU A 123 -16.31 -15.48 -4.07
CA LEU A 123 -14.87 -15.59 -4.22
C LEU A 123 -14.19 -14.45 -3.47
N TYR A 124 -13.02 -14.71 -2.88
CA TYR A 124 -12.24 -13.71 -2.16
C TYR A 124 -10.77 -13.73 -2.57
N LEU A 125 -10.19 -12.55 -2.72
CA LEU A 125 -8.74 -12.35 -2.89
C LEU A 125 -8.23 -11.34 -1.86
N GLY A 126 -7.12 -11.66 -1.20
CA GLY A 126 -6.31 -10.69 -0.46
C GLY A 126 -5.15 -10.24 -1.34
N VAL A 127 -5.06 -8.95 -1.62
CA VAL A 127 -4.16 -8.38 -2.61
C VAL A 127 -3.34 -7.26 -1.99
N GLY A 128 -2.04 -7.51 -1.77
CA GLY A 128 -1.14 -6.44 -1.37
C GLY A 128 -0.89 -5.46 -2.51
N ILE A 129 -0.96 -4.15 -2.25
CA ILE A 129 -0.62 -3.10 -3.22
C ILE A 129 0.52 -2.24 -2.68
N SER A 130 1.59 -2.04 -3.47
CA SER A 130 2.77 -1.24 -3.10
C SER A 130 3.12 -0.21 -4.17
N GLY A 131 3.75 0.90 -3.76
CA GLY A 131 4.12 2.03 -4.63
C GLY A 131 3.52 3.38 -4.23
N GLY A 132 2.72 3.43 -3.16
CA GLY A 132 2.10 4.67 -2.69
C GLY A 132 1.13 5.29 -3.70
N GLU A 133 0.81 6.57 -3.51
CA GLU A 133 -0.19 7.29 -4.30
C GLU A 133 0.19 7.37 -5.78
N GLU A 134 1.47 7.65 -6.07
CA GLU A 134 1.99 7.71 -7.44
C GLU A 134 2.02 6.32 -8.08
N GLY A 135 2.48 5.30 -7.35
CA GLY A 135 2.46 3.92 -7.82
C GLY A 135 1.04 3.45 -8.16
N ALA A 136 0.04 3.73 -7.32
CA ALA A 136 -1.35 3.40 -7.64
C ALA A 136 -1.83 4.00 -8.96
N ARG A 137 -1.35 5.21 -9.30
CA ARG A 137 -1.73 5.92 -10.54
C ARG A 137 -0.99 5.43 -11.78
N ARG A 138 0.28 5.04 -11.64
CA ARG A 138 1.21 4.81 -12.76
C ARG A 138 1.63 3.35 -12.95
N GLY A 139 1.42 2.52 -11.94
CA GLY A 139 1.91 1.15 -11.90
C GLY A 139 2.35 0.77 -10.50
N PRO A 140 1.50 0.10 -9.70
CA PRO A 140 1.92 -0.44 -8.41
C PRO A 140 2.53 -1.83 -8.59
N SER A 141 3.21 -2.32 -7.56
CA SER A 141 3.42 -3.76 -7.37
C SER A 141 2.16 -4.36 -6.74
N ILE A 142 1.65 -5.45 -7.31
CA ILE A 142 0.39 -6.07 -6.91
C ILE A 142 0.65 -7.53 -6.53
N MET A 143 0.19 -7.92 -5.35
CA MET A 143 0.52 -9.19 -4.68
C MET A 143 -0.76 -9.99 -4.37
N PRO A 144 -1.42 -10.58 -5.38
CA PRO A 144 -2.68 -11.31 -5.18
C PRO A 144 -2.48 -12.71 -4.59
N GLY A 145 -3.30 -13.03 -3.59
CA GLY A 145 -3.52 -14.39 -3.08
C GLY A 145 -5.00 -14.68 -2.87
N GLY A 146 -5.37 -15.96 -2.86
CA GLY A 146 -6.75 -16.42 -2.71
C GLY A 146 -7.09 -17.50 -3.72
N THR A 147 -8.31 -17.52 -4.25
CA THR A 147 -8.72 -18.54 -5.24
C THR A 147 -8.08 -18.31 -6.62
N THR A 148 -7.66 -19.39 -7.29
CA THR A 148 -7.13 -19.31 -8.67
C THR A 148 -8.20 -18.83 -9.65
N GLU A 149 -9.46 -19.23 -9.46
CA GLU A 149 -10.62 -18.75 -10.22
C GLU A 149 -10.81 -17.24 -10.06
N GLY A 150 -10.75 -16.73 -8.82
CA GLY A 150 -10.86 -15.31 -8.55
C GLY A 150 -9.75 -14.51 -9.24
N TYR A 151 -8.50 -14.98 -9.15
CA TYR A 151 -7.38 -14.30 -9.80
C TYR A 151 -7.50 -14.31 -11.33
N ALA A 152 -7.83 -15.46 -11.94
CA ALA A 152 -7.97 -15.58 -13.39
C ALA A 152 -8.96 -14.57 -14.00
N ARG A 153 -10.02 -14.23 -13.27
CA ARG A 153 -11.04 -13.25 -13.69
C ARG A 153 -10.52 -11.81 -13.77
N VAL A 154 -9.59 -11.44 -12.90
CA VAL A 154 -9.07 -10.07 -12.81
C VAL A 154 -7.62 -9.95 -13.27
N ARG A 155 -7.01 -11.05 -13.72
CA ARG A 155 -5.60 -11.12 -14.10
C ARG A 155 -5.21 -10.03 -15.08
N ASP A 156 -5.91 -9.94 -16.21
CA ASP A 156 -5.57 -9.00 -17.28
C ASP A 156 -5.70 -7.53 -16.82
N ILE A 157 -6.65 -7.24 -15.92
CA ILE A 157 -6.82 -5.90 -15.31
C ILE A 157 -5.62 -5.58 -14.42
N LEU A 158 -5.22 -6.52 -13.56
CA LEU A 158 -4.11 -6.33 -12.63
C LEU A 158 -2.76 -6.24 -13.37
N GLU A 159 -2.52 -7.10 -14.38
CA GLU A 159 -1.32 -7.08 -15.22
C GLU A 159 -1.20 -5.78 -16.02
N ALA A 160 -2.31 -5.28 -16.55
CA ALA A 160 -2.31 -4.02 -17.26
C ALA A 160 -1.98 -2.84 -16.33
N ALA A 161 -2.63 -2.77 -15.17
CA ALA A 161 -2.48 -1.67 -14.22
C ALA A 161 -1.15 -1.70 -13.43
N ALA A 162 -0.46 -2.84 -13.34
CA ALA A 162 0.80 -2.99 -12.61
C ALA A 162 1.98 -2.23 -13.28
N ALA A 163 2.98 -1.91 -12.47
CA ALA A 163 4.30 -1.51 -12.96
C ALA A 163 4.86 -2.57 -13.91
N LYS A 164 5.71 -2.18 -14.86
CA LYS A 164 6.37 -3.13 -15.79
C LYS A 164 7.88 -2.92 -15.76
N VAL A 165 8.63 -4.01 -15.64
CA VAL A 165 10.10 -4.03 -15.70
C VAL A 165 10.50 -4.99 -16.81
N ASP A 166 11.28 -4.52 -17.78
CA ASP A 166 11.66 -5.28 -18.98
C ASP A 166 10.46 -5.88 -19.75
N GLY A 167 9.31 -5.20 -19.68
CA GLY A 167 8.05 -5.64 -20.29
C GLY A 167 7.21 -6.57 -19.41
N GLU A 168 7.76 -7.12 -18.33
CA GLU A 168 7.06 -8.02 -17.42
C GLU A 168 6.29 -7.23 -16.35
N PRO A 169 5.00 -7.54 -16.11
CA PRO A 169 4.21 -6.84 -15.11
C PRO A 169 4.59 -7.28 -13.69
N CYS A 170 4.67 -6.32 -12.77
CA CYS A 170 4.99 -6.52 -11.35
C CYS A 170 3.78 -7.05 -10.56
N VAL A 171 3.19 -8.14 -11.06
CA VAL A 171 2.10 -8.88 -10.44
C VAL A 171 2.23 -10.36 -10.76
N THR A 172 1.95 -11.21 -9.78
CA THR A 172 1.85 -12.66 -9.99
C THR A 172 0.94 -13.29 -8.95
N TYR A 173 0.34 -14.43 -9.27
CA TYR A 173 -0.44 -15.18 -8.27
C TYR A 173 0.49 -15.81 -7.23
N LEU A 174 0.38 -15.37 -5.99
CA LEU A 174 1.29 -15.76 -4.92
C LEU A 174 0.88 -17.03 -4.18
N GLY A 175 -0.39 -17.43 -4.28
CA GLY A 175 -0.88 -18.68 -3.69
C GLY A 175 -2.29 -18.58 -3.09
N PRO A 176 -2.72 -19.65 -2.41
CA PRO A 176 -4.05 -19.73 -1.82
C PRO A 176 -4.20 -18.85 -0.58
N GLY A 177 -5.45 -18.64 -0.16
CA GLY A 177 -5.78 -17.95 1.08
C GLY A 177 -5.14 -16.57 1.18
N SER A 178 -4.47 -16.32 2.29
CA SER A 178 -3.87 -15.04 2.64
C SER A 178 -2.46 -14.77 2.07
N ALA A 179 -1.95 -15.62 1.16
CA ALA A 179 -0.59 -15.53 0.62
C ALA A 179 -0.21 -14.13 0.11
N GLY A 180 -1.14 -13.42 -0.55
CA GLY A 180 -0.91 -12.08 -1.07
C GLY A 180 -0.64 -11.04 0.01
N HIS A 181 -1.49 -10.99 1.04
CA HIS A 181 -1.28 -10.11 2.19
C HIS A 181 -0.07 -10.52 3.03
N TYR A 182 0.24 -11.81 3.11
CA TYR A 182 1.44 -12.29 3.81
C TYR A 182 2.73 -11.78 3.14
N VAL A 183 2.85 -11.90 1.81
CA VAL A 183 4.00 -11.37 1.07
C VAL A 183 4.09 -9.84 1.21
N LYS A 184 2.96 -9.14 1.20
CA LYS A 184 2.92 -7.69 1.42
C LYS A 184 3.34 -7.27 2.83
N MET A 185 2.97 -8.06 3.84
CA MET A 185 3.46 -7.88 5.21
C MET A 185 4.99 -7.95 5.24
N VAL A 186 5.56 -9.01 4.67
CA VAL A 186 7.03 -9.19 4.59
C VAL A 186 7.71 -8.07 3.81
N HIS A 187 7.13 -7.62 2.68
CA HIS A 187 7.61 -6.43 1.95
C HIS A 187 7.76 -5.23 2.88
N ASN A 188 6.75 -4.94 3.71
CA ASN A 188 6.79 -3.82 4.64
C ASN A 188 7.84 -4.03 5.75
N GLY A 189 8.06 -5.27 6.20
CA GLY A 189 9.15 -5.59 7.11
C GLY A 189 10.53 -5.30 6.50
N ILE A 190 10.75 -5.71 5.25
CA ILE A 190 11.99 -5.43 4.50
C ILE A 190 12.18 -3.91 4.34
N GLU A 191 11.12 -3.17 4.00
CA GLU A 191 11.14 -1.71 3.92
C GLU A 191 11.62 -1.08 5.24
N TYR A 192 11.14 -1.57 6.38
CA TYR A 192 11.58 -1.07 7.69
C TYR A 192 13.07 -1.31 7.92
N GLY A 193 13.57 -2.50 7.61
CA GLY A 193 14.99 -2.83 7.70
C GLY A 193 15.85 -1.91 6.84
N LEU A 194 15.46 -1.69 5.57
CA LEU A 194 16.21 -0.81 4.66
C LEU A 194 16.21 0.64 5.13
N MET A 195 15.06 1.17 5.55
CA MET A 195 14.98 2.54 6.09
C MET A 195 15.85 2.72 7.33
N GLN A 196 15.90 1.72 8.22
CA GLN A 196 16.74 1.76 9.41
C GLN A 196 18.24 1.74 9.05
N LEU A 197 18.65 0.89 8.12
CA LEU A 197 20.03 0.85 7.62
C LEU A 197 20.44 2.20 7.01
N ILE A 198 19.56 2.82 6.22
CA ILE A 198 19.78 4.15 5.65
C ILE A 198 19.91 5.22 6.73
N ALA A 199 19.08 5.16 7.77
CA ALA A 199 19.15 6.08 8.91
C ALA A 199 20.47 5.94 9.68
N GLU A 200 20.96 4.71 9.88
CA GLU A 200 22.24 4.46 10.54
C GLU A 200 23.43 4.95 9.71
N THR A 201 23.44 4.72 8.40
CA THR A 201 24.52 5.27 7.55
C THR A 201 24.49 6.80 7.53
N TYR A 202 23.30 7.40 7.57
CA TYR A 202 23.14 8.84 7.73
C TYR A 202 23.73 9.33 9.06
N ASP A 203 23.34 8.73 10.19
CA ASP A 203 23.79 9.14 11.53
C ASP A 203 25.31 9.02 11.67
N LEU A 204 25.89 7.91 11.19
CA LEU A 204 27.34 7.69 11.17
C LEU A 204 28.09 8.75 10.36
N MET A 205 27.56 9.13 9.19
CA MET A 205 28.20 10.15 8.34
C MET A 205 28.01 11.56 8.88
N LYS A 206 26.80 11.91 9.34
CA LYS A 206 26.47 13.25 9.86
C LYS A 206 27.19 13.52 11.18
N ARG A 207 27.03 12.64 12.19
CA ARG A 207 27.60 12.86 13.53
C ARG A 207 28.98 12.25 13.73
N GLY A 208 29.24 11.11 13.09
CA GLY A 208 30.54 10.43 13.22
C GLY A 208 31.64 11.07 12.36
N LEU A 209 31.32 11.42 11.11
CA LEU A 209 32.28 12.05 10.17
C LEU A 209 32.12 13.57 10.04
N GLY A 210 31.00 14.13 10.50
CA GLY A 210 30.75 15.58 10.43
C GLY A 210 30.35 16.07 9.04
N LEU A 211 29.85 15.20 8.15
CA LEU A 211 29.48 15.60 6.79
C LEU A 211 28.30 16.59 6.79
N THR A 212 28.32 17.55 5.86
CA THR A 212 27.18 18.46 5.65
C THR A 212 26.07 17.78 4.85
N ASP A 213 24.87 18.39 4.80
CA ASP A 213 23.76 17.83 4.02
C ASP A 213 24.02 17.84 2.52
N GLU A 214 24.82 18.78 2.02
CA GLU A 214 25.28 18.80 0.61
C GLU A 214 26.23 17.64 0.31
N GLU A 215 27.11 17.30 1.26
CA GLU A 215 28.02 16.16 1.14
C GLU A 215 27.25 14.84 1.24
N LEU A 216 26.28 14.74 2.16
CA LEU A 216 25.36 13.60 2.26
C LEU A 216 24.56 13.41 0.97
N HIS A 217 23.94 14.47 0.46
CA HIS A 217 23.29 14.45 -0.86
C HIS A 217 24.23 13.87 -1.93
N SER A 218 25.48 14.36 -1.99
CA SER A 218 26.46 13.90 -2.97
C SER A 218 26.85 12.43 -2.81
N VAL A 219 26.86 11.89 -1.59
CA VAL A 219 27.09 10.47 -1.33
C VAL A 219 25.90 9.63 -1.79
N TYR A 220 24.69 9.93 -1.32
CA TYR A 220 23.49 9.14 -1.66
C TYR A 220 23.14 9.25 -3.14
N SER A 221 23.37 10.41 -3.79
CA SER A 221 23.22 10.59 -5.25
C SER A 221 24.20 9.76 -6.09
N ARG A 222 25.35 9.36 -5.52
CA ARG A 222 26.26 8.41 -6.17
C ARG A 222 25.82 6.97 -5.92
N TRP A 223 25.37 6.66 -4.70
CA TRP A 223 24.86 5.33 -4.36
C TRP A 223 23.58 4.96 -5.12
N SER A 224 22.71 5.94 -5.42
CA SER A 224 21.53 5.71 -6.25
C SER A 224 21.86 5.29 -7.69
N LYS A 225 23.13 5.41 -8.11
CA LYS A 225 23.64 5.03 -9.43
C LYS A 225 24.63 3.86 -9.37
N SER A 226 24.73 3.17 -8.22
CA SER A 226 25.59 2.01 -8.03
C SER A 226 24.77 0.74 -7.80
N GLU A 227 25.39 -0.31 -7.26
CA GLU A 227 24.70 -1.52 -6.82
C GLU A 227 23.65 -1.28 -5.71
N LEU A 228 23.69 -0.13 -5.04
CA LEU A 228 22.71 0.30 -4.04
C LEU A 228 21.53 1.06 -4.68
N ALA A 229 21.47 1.14 -6.00
CA ALA A 229 20.39 1.83 -6.70
C ALA A 229 19.02 1.30 -6.28
N GLY A 230 18.14 2.22 -5.91
CA GLY A 230 16.80 1.92 -5.45
C GLY A 230 16.07 3.16 -4.97
N TYR A 231 14.74 3.11 -5.02
CA TYR A 231 13.87 4.24 -4.72
C TYR A 231 14.16 4.89 -3.35
N LEU A 232 14.40 4.08 -2.30
CA LEU A 232 14.70 4.61 -0.97
C LEU A 232 16.00 5.43 -0.94
N ILE A 233 17.04 5.02 -1.68
CA ILE A 233 18.30 5.76 -1.77
C ILE A 233 18.12 7.05 -2.58
N GLU A 234 17.34 7.00 -3.67
CA GLU A 234 17.00 8.18 -4.48
C GLU A 234 16.27 9.25 -3.67
N ILE A 235 15.21 8.88 -2.94
CA ILE A 235 14.48 9.85 -2.12
C ILE A 235 15.33 10.34 -0.95
N THR A 236 16.18 9.52 -0.36
CA THR A 236 17.11 9.97 0.69
C THR A 236 18.06 11.04 0.16
N ALA A 237 18.62 10.87 -1.04
CA ALA A 237 19.44 11.90 -1.67
C ALA A 237 18.66 13.21 -1.89
N ALA A 238 17.41 13.11 -2.35
CA ALA A 238 16.55 14.27 -2.60
C ALA A 238 16.11 14.99 -1.31
N ILE A 239 15.95 14.27 -0.20
CA ILE A 239 15.54 14.83 1.10
C ILE A 239 16.55 15.89 1.58
N PHE A 240 17.86 15.63 1.43
CA PHE A 240 18.90 16.56 1.88
C PHE A 240 18.88 17.92 1.16
N GLU A 241 18.28 17.99 -0.04
CA GLU A 241 18.17 19.24 -0.79
C GLU A 241 16.99 20.10 -0.35
N ARG A 242 16.05 19.57 0.42
CA ARG A 242 14.81 20.28 0.78
C ARG A 242 15.07 21.29 1.88
N SER A 243 14.66 22.53 1.63
CA SER A 243 14.61 23.60 2.63
C SER A 243 13.24 23.66 3.28
N ASP A 244 13.21 23.99 4.56
CA ASP A 244 11.98 24.39 5.24
C ASP A 244 11.61 25.82 4.82
N GLU A 245 10.42 25.99 4.25
CA GLU A 245 9.95 27.31 3.76
C GLU A 245 9.74 28.31 4.89
N ARG A 246 9.60 27.86 6.14
CA ARG A 246 9.32 28.71 7.30
C ARG A 246 10.58 29.30 7.92
N THR A 247 11.62 28.49 8.05
CA THR A 247 12.88 28.87 8.71
C THR A 247 14.02 29.13 7.74
N GLY A 248 13.96 28.60 6.52
CA GLY A 248 15.06 28.59 5.56
C GLY A 248 16.15 27.56 5.85
N ASN A 249 16.05 26.82 6.96
CA ASN A 249 16.97 25.74 7.31
C ASN A 249 16.72 24.49 6.44
N ARG A 250 17.58 23.49 6.57
CA ARG A 250 17.35 22.16 5.96
C ARG A 250 16.14 21.51 6.59
N LEU A 251 15.20 21.05 5.77
CA LEU A 251 13.93 20.51 6.24
C LEU A 251 14.13 19.28 7.14
N ILE A 252 15.12 18.43 6.82
CA ILE A 252 15.44 17.22 7.58
C ILE A 252 15.78 17.54 9.05
N ASP A 253 16.44 18.67 9.33
CA ASP A 253 16.81 19.07 10.68
C ASP A 253 15.64 19.68 11.48
N MET A 254 14.53 19.98 10.80
CA MET A 254 13.32 20.55 11.40
C MET A 254 12.25 19.48 11.68
N ILE A 255 12.47 18.24 11.24
CA ILE A 255 11.55 17.12 11.45
C ILE A 255 11.83 16.49 12.81
N GLU A 256 10.78 16.37 13.62
CA GLU A 256 10.81 15.66 14.90
C GLU A 256 11.25 14.20 14.70
N ASP A 257 12.19 13.73 15.53
CA ASP A 257 12.81 12.41 15.42
C ASP A 257 11.96 11.29 16.04
N GLU A 258 10.64 11.34 15.81
CA GLU A 258 9.65 10.34 16.21
C GLU A 258 9.15 9.56 14.99
N ALA A 259 9.69 8.36 14.78
CA ALA A 259 9.29 7.51 13.67
C ALA A 259 7.97 6.78 13.95
N LYS A 260 6.89 7.24 13.32
CA LYS A 260 5.59 6.57 13.38
C LYS A 260 5.58 5.24 12.62
N GLN A 261 4.69 4.34 13.02
CA GLN A 261 4.44 3.07 12.34
C GLN A 261 2.95 2.69 12.36
N LYS A 262 2.51 1.94 11.34
CA LYS A 262 1.14 1.42 11.21
C LYS A 262 0.98 -0.03 11.66
N GLY A 263 2.02 -0.61 12.27
CA GLY A 263 2.02 -1.98 12.81
C GLY A 263 2.43 -3.08 11.83
N THR A 264 2.45 -2.82 10.51
CA THR A 264 2.78 -3.84 9.49
C THR A 264 4.21 -4.38 9.58
N GLY A 265 5.19 -3.54 9.93
CA GLY A 265 6.56 -3.99 10.20
C GLY A 265 6.64 -4.91 11.42
N MET A 266 5.94 -4.55 12.50
CA MET A 266 5.84 -5.36 13.72
C MET A 266 5.20 -6.73 13.46
N TRP A 267 4.18 -6.82 12.60
CA TRP A 267 3.58 -8.11 12.25
C TRP A 267 4.58 -9.08 11.62
N THR A 268 5.51 -8.59 10.79
CA THR A 268 6.58 -9.43 10.22
C THR A 268 7.45 -10.03 11.31
N SER A 269 7.93 -9.22 12.25
CA SER A 269 8.73 -9.70 13.39
C SER A 269 7.96 -10.67 14.28
N GLN A 270 6.68 -10.38 14.58
CA GLN A 270 5.84 -11.25 15.40
C GLN A 270 5.62 -12.62 14.75
N ASP A 271 5.32 -12.63 13.46
CA ASP A 271 5.12 -13.88 12.73
C ASP A 271 6.43 -14.67 12.59
N ALA A 272 7.55 -14.00 12.33
CA ALA A 272 8.88 -14.62 12.32
C ALA A 272 9.20 -15.32 13.66
N MET A 273 8.88 -14.69 14.80
CA MET A 273 9.02 -15.30 16.13
C MET A 273 8.11 -16.52 16.31
N ASN A 274 6.85 -16.46 15.86
CA ASN A 274 5.94 -17.60 15.91
C ASN A 274 6.43 -18.80 15.08
N LEU A 275 7.06 -18.53 13.93
CA LEU A 275 7.62 -19.53 13.03
C LEU A 275 9.02 -20.01 13.44
N GLY A 276 9.68 -19.34 14.39
CA GLY A 276 11.08 -19.62 14.75
C GLY A 276 12.07 -19.22 13.65
N VAL A 277 11.74 -18.23 12.82
CA VAL A 277 12.59 -17.71 11.74
C VAL A 277 13.31 -16.44 12.22
N PRO A 278 14.64 -16.36 12.12
CA PRO A 278 15.37 -15.18 12.58
C PRO A 278 15.27 -14.01 11.58
N THR A 279 14.77 -12.86 12.02
CA THR A 279 14.69 -11.61 11.24
C THR A 279 15.34 -10.41 11.95
N PRO A 280 16.58 -10.53 12.49
CA PRO A 280 17.15 -9.57 13.43
C PRO A 280 17.23 -8.13 12.89
N THR A 281 17.45 -7.96 11.58
CA THR A 281 17.49 -6.63 10.94
C THR A 281 16.13 -5.93 10.97
N ILE A 282 15.04 -6.66 10.72
CA ILE A 282 13.68 -6.12 10.76
C ILE A 282 13.28 -5.85 12.21
N ASP A 283 13.63 -6.77 13.12
CA ASP A 283 13.34 -6.64 14.54
C ASP A 283 14.01 -5.38 15.12
N ALA A 284 15.30 -5.16 14.81
CA ALA A 284 16.02 -3.96 15.19
C ALA A 284 15.35 -2.70 14.63
N ALA A 285 14.93 -2.69 13.36
CA ALA A 285 14.22 -1.56 12.78
C ALA A 285 12.90 -1.23 13.50
N VAL A 286 12.14 -2.24 13.91
CA VAL A 286 10.92 -2.03 14.71
C VAL A 286 11.26 -1.45 16.09
N LEU A 287 12.30 -1.98 16.75
CA LEU A 287 12.76 -1.51 18.06
C LEU A 287 13.26 -0.06 18.01
N MET A 288 14.03 0.31 16.98
CA MET A 288 14.56 1.66 16.84
C MET A 288 13.45 2.69 16.62
N ARG A 289 12.38 2.35 15.89
CA ARG A 289 11.19 3.22 15.82
C ARG A 289 10.52 3.37 17.17
N ASN A 290 10.34 2.27 17.92
CA ASN A 290 9.77 2.33 19.27
C ASN A 290 10.64 3.15 20.25
N LEU A 291 11.96 3.11 20.11
CA LEU A 291 12.90 3.92 20.88
C LEU A 291 12.76 5.40 20.52
N SER A 292 12.64 5.72 19.23
CA SER A 292 12.50 7.10 18.76
C SER A 292 11.26 7.79 19.37
N ALA A 293 10.14 7.06 19.52
CA ALA A 293 8.92 7.55 20.15
C ALA A 293 8.99 7.77 21.68
N ARG A 294 10.12 7.45 22.32
CA ARG A 294 10.37 7.71 23.74
C ARG A 294 11.14 9.01 23.95
N GLU A 295 10.71 10.10 23.29
CA GLU A 295 11.45 11.37 23.24
C GLU A 295 11.80 11.91 24.63
N ASP A 296 10.81 12.06 25.52
CA ASP A 296 11.02 12.56 26.88
C ASP A 296 12.05 11.73 27.68
N GLU A 297 12.00 10.41 27.53
CA GLU A 297 12.95 9.49 28.16
C GLU A 297 14.36 9.64 27.56
N ARG A 298 14.47 9.73 26.22
CA ARG A 298 15.74 9.96 25.52
C ARG A 298 16.37 11.29 25.93
N HIS A 299 15.58 12.36 26.00
CA HIS A 299 16.03 13.69 26.40
C HIS A 299 16.48 13.72 27.86
N SER A 300 15.76 13.05 28.76
CA SER A 300 16.17 12.92 30.16
C SER A 300 17.49 12.13 30.29
N ALA A 301 17.62 11.03 29.54
CA ALA A 301 18.81 10.19 29.56
C ALA A 301 20.05 10.91 28.99
N SER A 302 19.89 11.76 27.96
CA SER A 302 21.01 12.48 27.35
C SER A 302 21.70 13.46 28.30
N HIS A 303 20.99 13.98 29.31
CA HIS A 303 21.56 14.86 30.33
C HIS A 303 22.20 14.08 31.50
N ALA A 304 21.72 12.86 31.74
CA ALA A 304 22.14 12.05 32.88
C ALA A 304 23.29 11.07 32.56
N LEU A 305 23.44 10.67 31.28
CA LEU A 305 24.41 9.67 30.83
C LEU A 305 25.53 10.25 29.95
N ALA A 306 25.57 11.56 29.73
CA ALA A 306 26.59 12.26 28.94
C ALA A 306 27.90 12.48 29.72
#